data_AF-A0A089ZV18-F1
#
_entry.id   AF-A0A089ZV18-F1
#
_cell.length_a   1.000
_cell.length_b   1.000
_cell.length_c   1.000
_cell.angle_alpha   90.00
_cell.angle_beta   90.00
_cell.angle_gamma   90.00
#
_symmetry.space_group_name_H-M   'P 1'
#
loop_
_entity.id
_entity.type
_entity.pdbx_description
1 polymer ?
#
loop_
_entity_poly.entity_id
_entity_poly.type
_entity_poly.pdbx_seq_one_letter_code
_entity_poly.pdbx_strand_id
1 'polypeptide(L)'
;MNLKDYLLLIEEISSIDLEANSIADSRRILAELNERERILNELRKSIKSDIKHVKRDFLDKRRKINQDYANGRSPGIVSRVRGKSKVKELKKLEVEHVTTVQSYQEVKYMIDDLLLQVMDAKKPLNNYIKTRLGGF
;
A
#
# COMPACT_ATOMS: atom_id res chain seq x y z
N MET A 1 6.96 -1.39 5.76
CA MET A 1 6.63 0.01 6.16
C MET A 1 5.32 -0.02 6.93
N ASN A 2 5.03 0.96 7.78
CA ASN A 2 3.70 1.01 8.43
C ASN A 2 2.70 1.79 7.53
N LEU A 3 1.40 1.69 7.82
CA LEU A 3 0.35 2.35 7.03
C LEU A 3 0.49 3.88 6.98
N LYS A 4 0.88 4.51 8.09
CA LYS A 4 1.04 5.97 8.15
C LYS A 4 2.15 6.45 7.24
N ASP A 5 3.25 5.71 7.20
CA ASP A 5 4.39 6.03 6.33
C ASP A 5 3.94 6.05 4.86
N TYR A 6 3.11 5.08 4.42
CA TYR A 6 2.58 5.07 3.06
C TYR A 6 1.69 6.27 2.77
N LEU A 7 0.80 6.62 3.70
CA LEU A 7 -0.14 7.72 3.53
C LEU A 7 0.58 9.07 3.42
N LEU A 8 1.63 9.28 4.23
CA LEU A 8 2.47 10.49 4.15
C LEU A 8 3.16 10.61 2.79
N LEU A 9 3.78 9.54 2.30
CA LEU A 9 4.44 9.55 0.99
C LEU A 9 3.43 9.74 -0.16
N ILE A 10 2.23 9.17 -0.04
CA ILE A 10 1.15 9.38 -1.01
C ILE A 10 0.70 10.84 -1.03
N GLU A 11 0.54 11.46 0.14
CA GLU A 11 0.18 12.87 0.27
C GLU A 11 1.23 13.77 -0.42
N GLU A 12 2.51 13.56 -0.13
CA GLU A 12 3.62 14.27 -0.77
C GLU A 12 3.66 14.11 -2.30
N ILE A 13 3.37 12.91 -2.80
CA ILE A 13 3.36 12.64 -4.26
C ILE A 13 2.15 13.29 -4.94
N SER A 14 1.01 13.38 -4.24
CA SER A 14 -0.28 13.82 -4.78
C SER A 14 -0.37 15.31 -5.09
N SER A 15 0.48 16.14 -4.51
CA SER A 15 0.54 17.57 -4.86
C SER A 15 1.26 17.77 -6.19
N ILE A 16 0.50 18.05 -7.26
CA ILE A 16 1.07 18.39 -8.58
C ILE A 16 0.54 19.74 -9.05
N ASP A 17 1.46 20.61 -9.46
CA ASP A 17 1.19 21.77 -10.29
C ASP A 17 1.51 21.40 -11.76
N LEU A 18 0.48 21.35 -12.61
CA LEU A 18 0.56 20.83 -13.98
C LEU A 18 0.58 21.92 -15.07
N GLU A 19 0.75 23.19 -14.71
CA GLU A 19 0.69 24.27 -15.71
C GLU A 19 1.98 24.35 -16.55
N ALA A 20 1.86 24.04 -17.85
CA ALA A 20 2.95 24.14 -18.83
C ALA A 20 2.68 25.26 -19.85
N ASN A 21 3.54 26.28 -19.90
CA ASN A 21 3.42 27.40 -20.84
C ASN A 21 4.48 27.38 -21.96
N SER A 22 5.46 26.47 -21.88
CA SER A 22 6.53 26.33 -22.86
C SER A 22 7.02 24.88 -22.99
N ILE A 23 7.80 24.58 -24.04
CA ILE A 23 8.47 23.27 -24.22
C ILE A 23 9.40 22.96 -23.04
N ALA A 24 10.08 23.98 -22.51
CA ALA A 24 10.96 23.82 -21.35
C ALA A 24 10.15 23.42 -20.10
N ASP A 25 9.00 24.05 -19.88
CA ASP A 25 8.09 23.68 -18.79
C ASP A 25 7.56 22.26 -18.97
N SER A 26 7.15 21.87 -20.19
CA SER A 26 6.71 20.51 -20.48
C SER A 26 7.79 19.47 -20.19
N ARG A 27 9.05 19.74 -20.54
CA ARG A 27 10.18 18.85 -20.24
C ARG A 27 10.44 18.75 -18.73
N ARG A 28 10.38 19.88 -18.02
CA ARG A 28 10.52 19.92 -16.56
C ARG A 28 9.44 19.07 -15.88
N ILE A 29 8.18 19.29 -16.24
CA ILE A 29 7.05 18.54 -15.69
C ILE A 29 7.15 17.06 -16.02
N LEU A 30 7.55 16.69 -17.25
CA LEU A 30 7.78 15.28 -17.61
C LEU A 30 8.85 14.61 -16.75
N ALA A 31 9.96 15.30 -16.46
CA ALA A 31 11.00 14.77 -15.58
C ALA A 31 10.46 14.55 -14.15
N GLU A 32 9.67 15.48 -13.64
CA GLU A 32 9.01 15.37 -12.34
C GLU A 32 8.02 14.19 -12.28
N LEU A 33 7.21 14.02 -13.32
CA LEU A 33 6.29 12.88 -13.45
C LEU A 33 7.03 11.54 -13.61
N ASN A 34 8.22 11.52 -14.21
CA ASN A 34 9.08 10.32 -14.28
C ASN A 34 9.62 9.93 -12.90
N GLU A 35 10.06 10.91 -12.12
CA GLU A 35 10.55 10.63 -10.77
C GLU A 35 9.41 10.15 -9.85
N ARG A 36 8.23 10.78 -9.92
CA ARG A 36 7.05 10.30 -9.19
C ARG A 36 6.65 8.89 -9.58
N GLU A 37 6.66 8.56 -10.88
CA GLU A 37 6.40 7.19 -11.34
C GLU A 37 7.41 6.19 -10.74
N ARG A 38 8.69 6.55 -10.67
CA ARG A 38 9.72 5.71 -10.05
C ARG A 38 9.39 5.43 -8.58
N ILE A 39 9.10 6.48 -7.81
CA ILE A 39 8.75 6.38 -6.39
C ILE A 39 7.49 5.54 -6.19
N LEU A 40 6.42 5.80 -6.96
CA LEU A 40 5.17 5.03 -6.88
C LEU A 40 5.38 3.55 -7.21
N ASN A 41 6.24 3.22 -8.18
CA ASN A 41 6.58 1.84 -8.49
C ASN A 41 7.35 1.14 -7.36
N GLU A 42 8.21 1.86 -6.63
CA GLU A 42 8.87 1.35 -5.44
C GLU A 42 7.86 1.10 -4.31
N LEU A 43 6.98 2.08 -4.04
CA LEU A 43 5.89 1.93 -3.06
C LEU A 43 4.98 0.74 -3.39
N ARG A 44 4.65 0.55 -4.67
CA ARG A 44 3.85 -0.58 -5.16
C ARG A 44 4.51 -1.94 -4.89
N LYS A 45 5.84 -2.03 -4.97
CA LYS A 45 6.58 -3.26 -4.62
C LYS A 45 6.57 -3.47 -3.11
N SER A 46 6.82 -2.42 -2.34
CA SER A 46 6.85 -2.45 -0.88
C SER A 46 5.50 -2.87 -0.29
N ILE A 47 4.39 -2.26 -0.73
CA ILE A 47 3.05 -2.57 -0.20
C ILE A 47 2.65 -4.03 -0.47
N LYS A 48 3.03 -4.57 -1.65
CA LYS A 48 2.82 -5.98 -1.97
C LYS A 48 3.62 -6.91 -1.06
N SER A 49 4.83 -6.51 -0.69
CA SER A 49 5.67 -7.26 0.26
C SER A 49 5.07 -7.23 1.65
N ASP A 50 4.66 -6.05 2.13
CA ASP A 50 4.06 -5.87 3.45
C ASP A 50 2.74 -6.64 3.59
N ILE A 51 1.87 -6.64 2.57
CA ILE A 51 0.65 -7.48 2.55
C ILE A 51 0.99 -8.98 2.68
N LYS A 52 2.03 -9.44 1.99
CA LYS A 52 2.49 -10.84 2.10
C LYS A 52 3.01 -11.15 3.50
N HIS A 53 3.74 -10.21 4.11
CA HIS A 53 4.22 -10.33 5.48
C HIS A 53 3.07 -10.45 6.47
N VAL A 54 2.08 -9.56 6.41
CA VAL A 54 0.88 -9.59 7.27
C VAL A 54 0.14 -10.93 7.16
N LYS A 55 0.04 -11.49 5.95
CA LYS A 55 -0.55 -12.82 5.72
C LYS A 55 0.26 -13.95 6.35
N ARG A 56 1.59 -13.90 6.23
CA ARG A 56 2.47 -14.89 6.87
C ARG A 56 2.38 -14.80 8.40
N ASP A 57 2.46 -13.61 8.96
CA ASP A 57 2.35 -13.38 10.40
C ASP A 57 1.04 -13.91 10.97
N PHE A 58 -0.06 -13.74 10.24
CA PHE A 58 -1.35 -14.31 10.62
C PHE A 58 -1.30 -15.84 10.70
N LEU A 59 -0.72 -16.51 9.71
CA LEU A 59 -0.58 -17.97 9.71
C LEU A 59 0.28 -18.46 10.87
N ASP A 60 1.38 -17.75 11.16
CA ASP A 60 2.29 -18.09 12.25
C ASP A 60 1.62 -17.90 13.62
N LYS A 61 0.92 -16.78 13.83
CA LYS A 61 0.12 -16.54 15.04
C LYS A 61 -0.98 -17.58 15.20
N ARG A 62 -1.69 -17.93 14.12
CA ARG A 62 -2.74 -18.96 14.14
C ARG A 62 -2.18 -20.33 14.50
N ARG A 63 -1.02 -20.69 13.94
CA ARG A 63 -0.30 -21.94 14.27
C ARG A 63 0.10 -21.96 15.74
N LYS A 64 0.63 -20.85 16.26
CA LYS A 64 1.02 -20.71 17.67
C LYS A 64 -0.16 -20.89 18.61
N ILE A 65 -1.29 -20.21 18.37
CA ILE A 65 -2.52 -20.39 19.17
C ILE A 65 -2.95 -21.87 19.17
N ASN A 66 -2.94 -22.51 18.01
CA ASN A 66 -3.30 -23.93 17.93
C ASN A 66 -2.37 -24.83 18.75
N GLN A 67 -1.07 -24.58 18.71
CA GLN A 67 -0.06 -25.32 19.48
C GLN A 67 -0.18 -25.06 20.99
N ASP A 68 -0.40 -23.81 21.40
CA ASP A 68 -0.53 -23.44 22.81
C ASP A 68 -1.73 -24.14 23.47
N TYR A 69 -2.88 -24.16 22.78
CA TYR A 69 -4.05 -24.89 23.27
C TYR A 69 -3.90 -26.41 23.20
N ALA A 70 -3.22 -26.96 22.19
CA ALA A 70 -2.98 -28.41 22.09
C ALA A 70 -2.03 -28.93 23.17
N ASN A 71 -1.02 -28.14 23.55
CA ASN A 71 -0.03 -28.50 24.57
C ASN A 71 -0.51 -28.26 26.01
N GLY A 72 -1.81 -28.00 26.23
CA GLY A 72 -2.33 -27.66 27.55
C GLY A 72 -1.83 -26.33 28.12
N ARG A 73 -0.99 -25.58 27.38
CA ARG A 73 -0.53 -24.22 27.66
C ARG A 73 -1.62 -23.18 27.39
N SER A 74 -2.88 -23.59 27.43
CA SER A 74 -3.97 -22.65 27.65
C SER A 74 -3.62 -21.82 28.88
N PRO A 75 -3.88 -20.51 28.91
CA PRO A 75 -3.81 -19.76 30.15
C PRO A 75 -4.66 -20.55 31.17
N GLY A 76 -4.15 -20.89 32.35
CA GLY A 76 -4.70 -21.95 33.21
C GLY A 76 -6.14 -21.75 33.72
N ILE A 77 -6.50 -22.39 34.83
CA ILE A 77 -7.87 -22.39 35.43
C ILE A 77 -8.48 -20.97 35.55
N VAL A 78 -7.65 -19.93 35.76
CA VAL A 78 -8.05 -18.51 35.80
C VAL A 78 -8.61 -17.99 34.45
N SER A 79 -8.24 -18.59 33.32
CA SER A 79 -8.73 -18.21 31.99
C SER A 79 -10.13 -18.73 31.67
N ARG A 80 -10.52 -19.83 32.32
CA ARG A 80 -11.88 -20.40 32.28
C ARG A 80 -12.87 -19.44 32.94
N VAL A 81 -12.43 -18.74 34.00
CA VAL A 81 -13.19 -17.72 34.73
C VAL A 81 -13.21 -16.36 34.00
N ARG A 82 -12.17 -16.03 33.20
CA ARG A 82 -12.08 -14.79 32.39
C ARG A 82 -12.51 -14.94 30.91
N GLY A 83 -12.99 -16.10 30.49
CA GLY A 83 -13.57 -16.29 29.15
C GLY A 83 -12.58 -16.33 27.97
N LYS A 84 -11.32 -16.74 28.18
CA LYS A 84 -10.33 -16.92 27.08
C LYS A 84 -10.53 -18.27 26.37
N SER A 85 -11.48 -18.29 25.44
CA SER A 85 -11.72 -19.45 24.55
C SER A 85 -10.81 -19.39 23.32
N LYS A 86 -10.25 -20.55 22.92
CA LYS A 86 -9.51 -20.72 21.66
C LYS A 86 -10.27 -20.14 20.47
N VAL A 87 -11.58 -20.38 20.42
CA VAL A 87 -12.45 -19.90 19.35
C VAL A 87 -12.51 -18.36 19.35
N LYS A 88 -12.61 -17.74 20.54
CA LYS A 88 -12.64 -16.27 20.65
C LYS A 88 -11.30 -15.65 20.24
N GLU A 89 -10.19 -16.26 20.62
CA GLU A 89 -8.85 -15.77 20.28
C GLU A 89 -8.56 -15.89 18.78
N LEU A 90 -8.92 -17.03 18.17
CA LEU A 90 -8.83 -17.21 16.72
C LEU A 90 -9.73 -16.23 15.97
N LYS A 91 -10.97 -16.01 16.44
CA LYS A 91 -11.89 -15.04 15.81
C LYS A 91 -11.36 -13.61 15.92
N LYS A 92 -10.78 -13.23 17.05
CA LYS A 92 -10.14 -11.92 17.22
C LYS A 92 -8.97 -11.75 16.25
N LEU A 93 -8.10 -12.75 16.15
CA LEU A 93 -6.98 -12.74 15.22
C LEU A 93 -7.44 -12.64 13.76
N GLU A 94 -8.52 -13.33 13.39
CA GLU A 94 -9.11 -13.26 12.05
C GLU A 94 -9.60 -11.83 11.72
N VAL A 95 -10.37 -11.22 12.64
CA VAL A 95 -10.88 -9.86 12.45
C VAL A 95 -9.72 -8.86 12.31
N GLU A 96 -8.73 -8.93 13.19
CA GLU A 96 -7.54 -8.07 13.11
C GLU A 96 -6.79 -8.26 11.77
N HIS A 97 -6.66 -9.50 11.30
CA HIS A 97 -6.02 -9.80 10.04
C HIS A 97 -6.78 -9.21 8.84
N VAL A 98 -8.09 -9.44 8.77
CA VAL A 98 -8.95 -8.93 7.70
C VAL A 98 -8.88 -7.41 7.63
N THR A 99 -9.09 -6.74 8.77
CA THR A 99 -9.02 -5.27 8.85
C THR A 99 -7.64 -4.75 8.43
N THR A 100 -6.56 -5.37 8.92
CA THR A 100 -5.20 -4.94 8.58
C THR A 100 -4.94 -5.12 7.08
N VAL A 101 -5.23 -6.29 6.51
CA VAL A 101 -5.02 -6.52 5.08
C VAL A 101 -5.84 -5.57 4.23
N GLN A 102 -7.07 -5.27 4.63
CA GLN A 102 -7.94 -4.33 3.93
C GLN A 102 -7.33 -2.92 3.89
N SER A 103 -6.83 -2.40 5.02
CA SER A 103 -6.17 -1.09 5.04
C SER A 103 -4.93 -1.02 4.13
N TYR A 104 -4.13 -2.09 4.07
CA TYR A 104 -2.99 -2.15 3.14
C TYR A 104 -3.45 -2.26 1.68
N GLN A 105 -4.58 -2.90 1.40
CA GLN A 105 -5.16 -2.97 0.06
C GLN A 105 -5.68 -1.61 -0.41
N GLU A 106 -6.32 -0.84 0.46
CA GLU A 106 -6.76 0.53 0.17
C GLU A 106 -5.58 1.42 -0.26
N VAL A 107 -4.48 1.38 0.50
CA VAL A 107 -3.24 2.08 0.15
C VAL A 107 -2.68 1.59 -1.19
N LYS A 108 -2.68 0.27 -1.45
CA LYS A 108 -2.26 -0.26 -2.75
C LYS A 108 -3.11 0.31 -3.89
N TYR A 109 -4.43 0.43 -3.70
CA TYR A 109 -5.31 1.01 -4.71
C TYR A 109 -5.03 2.50 -4.94
N MET A 110 -4.75 3.28 -3.90
CA MET A 110 -4.32 4.67 -4.04
C MET A 110 -3.03 4.80 -4.86
N ILE A 111 -2.04 3.93 -4.60
CA ILE A 111 -0.78 3.90 -5.38
C ILE A 111 -1.04 3.52 -6.84
N ASP A 112 -1.87 2.49 -7.08
CA ASP A 112 -2.21 2.04 -8.44
C ASP A 112 -2.96 3.16 -9.20
N ASP A 113 -3.84 3.91 -8.53
CA ASP A 113 -4.58 5.04 -9.12
C ASP A 113 -3.67 6.23 -9.45
N LEU A 114 -2.79 6.62 -8.53
CA LEU A 114 -1.79 7.68 -8.78
C LEU A 114 -0.86 7.34 -9.94
N LEU A 115 -0.48 6.06 -10.09
CA LEU A 115 0.29 5.61 -11.26
C LEU A 115 -0.46 5.86 -12.57
N LEU A 116 -1.77 5.57 -12.60
CA LEU A 116 -2.61 5.83 -13.78
C LEU A 116 -2.69 7.34 -14.06
N GLN A 117 -2.93 8.16 -13.03
CA GLN A 117 -2.97 9.62 -13.17
C GLN A 117 -1.65 10.18 -13.74
N VAL A 118 -0.51 9.70 -13.23
CA VAL A 118 0.83 10.10 -13.73
C VAL A 118 1.02 9.68 -15.19
N MET A 119 0.62 8.46 -15.56
CA MET A 119 0.70 7.98 -16.94
C MET A 119 -0.18 8.82 -17.88
N ASP A 120 -1.38 9.19 -17.45
CA ASP A 120 -2.30 9.99 -18.23
C ASP A 120 -1.82 11.45 -18.37
N ALA A 121 -1.23 12.04 -17.32
CA ALA A 121 -0.65 13.38 -17.37
C ALA A 121 0.56 13.49 -18.32
N LYS A 122 1.32 12.41 -18.53
CA LYS A 122 2.45 12.40 -19.49
C LYS A 122 2.01 12.49 -20.94
N LYS A 123 0.83 11.95 -21.29
CA LYS A 123 0.33 11.91 -22.67
C LYS A 123 0.20 13.30 -23.33
N PRO A 124 -0.51 14.28 -22.74
CA PRO A 124 -0.66 15.60 -23.35
C PRO A 124 0.67 16.35 -23.46
N LEU A 125 1.57 16.21 -22.48
CA LEU A 125 2.89 16.84 -22.51
C LEU A 125 3.76 16.29 -23.65
N ASN A 126 3.76 14.98 -23.84
CA ASN A 126 4.46 14.34 -24.96
C ASN A 126 3.87 14.76 -26.30
N ASN A 127 2.54 14.86 -26.41
CA ASN A 127 1.88 15.33 -27.63
C ASN A 127 2.22 16.79 -27.92
N TYR A 128 2.19 17.67 -26.92
CA TYR A 128 2.56 19.08 -27.05
C TYR A 128 3.99 19.24 -27.59
N ILE A 129 4.95 18.50 -27.04
CA ILE A 129 6.34 18.50 -27.51
C ILE A 129 6.44 18.00 -28.95
N LYS A 130 5.77 16.89 -29.29
CA LYS A 130 5.78 16.33 -30.66
C LYS A 130 5.22 17.32 -31.68
N THR A 131 4.06 17.93 -31.41
CA THR A 131 3.43 18.91 -32.31
C THR A 131 4.31 20.14 -32.52
N ARG A 132 4.96 20.65 -31.46
CA ARG A 132 5.86 21.80 -31.54
C ARG A 132 7.20 21.52 -32.25
N LEU A 133 7.65 20.27 -32.27
CA LEU A 133 8.89 19.84 -32.93
C LEU A 133 8.69 19.36 -34.38
N GLY A 134 7.49 19.51 -34.94
CA GLY A 134 7.19 19.12 -36.32
C GLY A 134 6.92 17.63 -36.52
N GLY A 135 6.51 16.91 -35.46
CA GLY A 135 6.10 15.50 -35.56
C GLY A 135 4.74 15.38 -36.25
N PHE A 136 4.74 14.83 -37.47
CA PHE A 136 3.57 14.22 -38.13
C PHE A 136 3.29 12.84 -37.54
#